data_AF-C5L9I5-F1
#
_entry.id   AF-C5L9I5-F1
#
_cell.length_a   1.000
_cell.length_b   1.000
_cell.length_c   1.000
_cell.angle_alpha   90.00
_cell.angle_beta   90.00
_cell.angle_gamma   90.00
#
_symmetry.space_group_name_H-M   'P 1'
#
loop_
_entity.id
_entity.type
_entity.pdbx_description
1 polymer ?
#
loop_
_entity_poly.entity_id
_entity_poly.type
_entity_poly.pdbx_seq_one_letter_code
_entity_poly.pdbx_strand_id
1 'polypeptide(L)'
;NKCEQSDRQLVLNIMLHAADISYPTRDIECYLLWAPRVMEELYRQGDLERSRSMPLSPMHDRESVRLSKCQVGFIDVLVLPLFQV
;
A
#
# COMPACT_ATOMS: atom_id res chain seq x y z
N ASN A 1 18.79 1.89 29.50
CA ASN A 1 17.56 1.53 30.26
C ASN A 1 16.58 0.76 29.37
N LYS A 2 15.78 -0.19 29.88
CA LYS A 2 14.85 -1.00 29.03
C LYS A 2 13.86 -0.16 28.21
N CYS A 3 13.41 0.98 28.76
CA CYS A 3 12.53 1.94 28.10
C CYS A 3 13.14 2.52 26.80
N GLU A 4 14.41 2.92 26.84
CA GLU A 4 15.12 3.47 25.66
C GLU A 4 15.27 2.43 24.55
N GLN A 5 15.39 1.16 24.91
CA GLN A 5 15.53 0.07 23.94
C GLN A 5 14.20 -0.24 23.24
N SER A 6 13.07 -0.21 23.98
CA SER A 6 11.74 -0.36 23.38
C SER A 6 11.39 0.81 22.47
N ASP A 7 11.72 2.04 22.87
CA ASP A 7 11.47 3.23 22.06
C ASP A 7 12.26 3.20 20.76
N ARG A 8 13.55 2.82 20.84
CA ARG A 8 14.38 2.61 19.65
C ARG A 8 13.81 1.55 18.71
N GLN A 9 13.34 0.43 19.25
CA GLN A 9 12.75 -0.64 18.44
C GLN A 9 11.45 -0.17 17.75
N LEU A 10 10.61 0.58 18.46
CA LEU A 10 9.40 1.15 17.88
C LEU A 10 9.72 2.06 16.70
N VAL A 11 10.68 2.96 16.85
CA VAL A 11 11.12 3.86 15.77
C VAL A 11 11.63 3.07 14.57
N LEU A 12 12.44 2.02 14.79
CA LEU A 12 12.93 1.17 13.70
C LEU A 12 11.79 0.46 12.96
N ASN A 13 10.78 -0.03 13.68
CA ASN A 13 9.61 -0.67 13.08
C ASN A 13 8.82 0.33 12.21
N ILE A 14 8.63 1.56 12.71
CA ILE A 14 7.96 2.63 11.97
C ILE A 14 8.75 3.02 10.72
N MET A 15 10.08 3.17 10.84
CA MET A 15 10.95 3.48 9.69
C MET A 15 10.88 2.39 8.61
N LEU A 16 10.89 1.11 9.01
CA LEU A 16 10.76 0.00 8.08
C LEU A 16 9.40 0.00 7.39
N HIS A 17 8.31 0.23 8.14
CA HIS A 17 6.96 0.31 7.58
C HIS A 17 6.80 1.51 6.62
N ALA A 18 7.33 2.67 6.98
CA ALA A 18 7.34 3.85 6.12
C ALA A 18 8.13 3.58 4.83
N ALA A 19 9.27 2.88 4.90
CA ALA A 19 10.02 2.50 3.72
C ALA A 19 9.20 1.63 2.75
N ASP A 20 8.46 0.65 3.29
CA ASP A 20 7.64 -0.31 2.55
C ASP A 20 6.52 0.38 1.74
N ILE A 21 5.87 1.40 2.31
CA ILE A 21 4.79 2.14 1.66
C ILE A 21 5.22 3.51 1.11
N SER A 22 6.51 3.75 0.92
CA SER A 22 7.03 5.08 0.57
C SER A 22 6.81 5.50 -0.89
N TYR A 23 6.40 4.63 -1.81
CA TYR A 23 6.33 4.97 -3.24
C TYR A 23 5.48 6.21 -3.57
N PRO A 24 4.39 6.56 -2.84
CA PRO A 24 3.64 7.80 -3.10
C PRO A 24 4.33 9.07 -2.61
N THR A 25 5.41 8.96 -1.82
CA THR A 25 6.21 10.10 -1.35
C THR A 25 7.45 10.35 -2.19
N ARG A 26 7.70 9.50 -3.20
CA ARG A 26 8.82 9.63 -4.14
C ARG A 26 8.48 10.56 -5.29
N ASP A 27 9.46 10.79 -6.16
CA ASP A 27 9.23 11.50 -7.41
C ASP A 27 8.14 10.80 -8.27
N ILE A 28 7.62 11.57 -9.22
CA ILE A 28 6.51 11.13 -10.06
C ILE A 28 6.89 9.90 -10.90
N GLU A 29 8.16 9.75 -11.30
CA GLU A 29 8.63 8.62 -12.10
C GLU A 29 8.53 7.32 -11.30
N CYS A 30 8.97 7.34 -10.04
CA CYS A 30 8.86 6.24 -9.11
C CYS A 30 7.40 5.90 -8.81
N TYR A 31 6.55 6.90 -8.55
CA TYR A 31 5.12 6.68 -8.32
C TYR A 31 4.44 6.01 -9.53
N LEU A 32 4.68 6.53 -10.74
CA LEU A 32 4.12 5.98 -11.98
C LEU A 32 4.66 4.58 -12.31
N LEU A 33 5.81 4.21 -11.77
CA LEU A 33 6.34 2.84 -11.87
C LEU A 33 5.61 1.88 -10.92
N TRP A 34 5.45 2.25 -9.65
CA TRP A 34 4.99 1.33 -8.60
C TRP A 34 3.48 1.23 -8.46
N ALA A 35 2.75 2.35 -8.58
CA ALA A 35 1.30 2.34 -8.40
C ALA A 35 0.58 1.37 -9.37
N PRO A 36 0.91 1.32 -10.68
CA PRO A 36 0.29 0.34 -11.59
C PRO A 36 0.69 -1.10 -11.30
N ARG A 37 1.92 -1.34 -10.82
CA ARG A 37 2.41 -2.69 -10.51
C ARG A 37 1.66 -3.31 -9.35
N VAL A 38 1.47 -2.55 -8.27
CA VAL A 38 0.68 -3.01 -7.12
C VAL A 38 -0.77 -3.28 -7.54
N MET A 39 -1.39 -2.39 -8.30
CA MET A 39 -2.76 -2.61 -8.77
C MET A 39 -2.88 -3.83 -9.68
N GLU A 40 -1.94 -4.05 -10.60
CA GLU A 40 -1.96 -5.24 -11.46
C GLU A 40 -1.81 -6.53 -10.64
N GLU A 41 -1.01 -6.53 -9.57
CA GLU A 41 -0.92 -7.68 -8.67
C GLU A 41 -2.27 -7.99 -7.99
N LEU A 42 -2.93 -6.97 -7.44
CA LEU A 42 -4.27 -7.12 -6.83
C LEU A 42 -5.29 -7.63 -7.85
N TYR A 43 -5.28 -7.09 -9.06
CA TYR A 43 -6.17 -7.53 -10.13
C TYR A 43 -5.94 -8.98 -10.54
N ARG A 44 -4.68 -9.41 -10.63
CA ARG A 44 -4.34 -10.81 -10.94
C ARG A 44 -4.80 -11.77 -9.86
N GLN A 45 -4.70 -11.37 -8.59
CA GLN A 45 -5.28 -12.17 -7.51
C GLN A 45 -6.81 -12.21 -7.61
N GLY A 46 -7.49 -11.11 -7.92
CA GLY A 46 -8.94 -11.10 -8.15
C GLY A 46 -9.37 -12.00 -9.31
N ASP A 47 -8.61 -12.03 -10.40
CA ASP A 47 -8.87 -12.95 -11.51
C ASP A 47 -8.73 -14.42 -11.07
N LEU A 48 -7.73 -14.72 -10.23
CA LEU A 48 -7.54 -16.05 -9.67
C LEU A 48 -8.68 -16.44 -8.74
N GLU A 49 -9.12 -15.53 -7.85
CA GLU A 49 -10.28 -15.71 -6.97
C GLU A 49 -11.54 -16.01 -7.79
N ARG A 50 -11.81 -15.21 -8.83
CA ARG A 50 -12.92 -15.41 -9.76
C ARG A 50 -12.86 -16.77 -10.45
N SER A 51 -11.69 -17.16 -10.95
CA SER A 51 -11.49 -18.45 -11.65
C SER A 51 -11.73 -19.68 -10.74
N ARG A 52 -11.59 -19.48 -9.42
CA ARG A 52 -11.79 -20.51 -8.40
C ARG A 52 -13.17 -20.44 -7.74
N SER A 53 -14.07 -19.60 -8.27
CA SER A 53 -15.39 -19.35 -7.68
C SER A 53 -15.31 -18.88 -6.22
N MET A 54 -14.25 -18.15 -5.87
CA MET A 54 -14.06 -17.56 -4.54
C MET A 54 -14.63 -16.13 -4.52
N PRO A 55 -15.08 -15.64 -3.35
CA PRO A 55 -15.38 -14.22 -3.18
C PRO A 55 -14.16 -13.36 -3.51
N LEU A 56 -14.37 -12.25 -4.23
CA LEU A 56 -13.30 -11.31 -4.55
C LEU A 56 -12.86 -10.55 -3.29
N SER A 57 -11.55 -10.46 -3.11
CA SER A 57 -10.96 -9.61 -2.08
C SER A 57 -11.23 -8.13 -2.37
N PRO A 58 -11.36 -7.29 -1.34
CA PRO A 58 -11.56 -5.85 -1.54
C PRO A 58 -10.46 -5.27 -2.43
N MET A 59 -10.79 -4.40 -3.38
CA MET A 59 -9.85 -3.75 -4.31
C MET A 59 -9.27 -4.64 -5.42
N HIS A 60 -9.61 -5.94 -5.47
CA HIS A 60 -9.02 -6.89 -6.42
C HIS A 60 -9.82 -7.01 -7.72
N ASP A 61 -10.98 -6.36 -7.83
CA ASP A 61 -11.81 -6.43 -9.03
C ASP A 61 -11.45 -5.36 -10.07
N ARG A 62 -10.75 -5.74 -11.14
CA ARG A 62 -10.37 -4.83 -12.24
C ARG A 62 -11.56 -4.20 -12.98
N GLU A 63 -12.77 -4.76 -12.87
CA GLU A 63 -13.96 -4.21 -13.53
C GLU A 63 -14.56 -3.02 -12.76
N SER A 64 -14.54 -3.07 -11.42
CA SER A 64 -15.16 -2.06 -10.55
C SER A 64 -14.16 -1.12 -9.87
N VAL A 65 -12.88 -1.51 -9.78
CA VAL A 65 -11.86 -0.80 -9.00
C VAL A 65 -10.92 -0.03 -9.91
N ARG A 66 -10.83 1.30 -9.70
CA ARG A 66 -9.99 2.20 -10.50
C ARG A 66 -8.71 2.58 -9.77
N LEU A 67 -7.55 2.38 -10.41
CA LEU A 67 -6.22 2.75 -9.88
C LEU A 67 -6.21 4.14 -9.23
N SER A 68 -6.67 5.18 -9.93
CA SER A 68 -6.62 6.56 -9.41
C SER A 68 -7.36 6.72 -8.09
N LYS A 69 -8.59 6.18 -8.00
CA LYS A 69 -9.40 6.24 -6.78
C LYS A 69 -8.77 5.44 -5.64
N CYS A 70 -8.19 4.29 -5.94
CA CYS A 70 -7.48 3.47 -4.96
C CYS A 70 -6.26 4.18 -4.40
N GLN A 71 -5.46 4.79 -5.27
CA GLN A 71 -4.24 5.49 -4.87
C GLN A 71 -4.53 6.74 -4.05
N VAL A 72 -5.56 7.53 -4.41
CA VAL A 72 -6.01 8.66 -3.58
C VAL A 72 -6.42 8.17 -2.18
N GLY A 73 -7.26 7.13 -2.09
CA GLY A 73 -7.66 6.58 -0.79
C GLY A 73 -6.48 6.00 0.01
N PHE A 74 -5.54 5.33 -0.65
CA PHE A 74 -4.33 4.80 -0.02
C PHE A 74 -3.46 5.92 0.56
N ILE A 75 -3.30 7.00 -0.19
CA ILE A 75 -2.54 8.18 0.25
C ILE A 75 -3.24 8.84 1.44
N ASP A 76 -4.53 9.15 1.32
CA ASP A 76 -5.27 9.90 2.34
C ASP A 76 -5.38 9.15 3.68
N VAL A 77 -5.54 7.82 3.62
CA VAL A 77 -5.88 7.01 4.82
C VAL A 77 -4.65 6.39 5.46
N LEU A 78 -3.60 6.03 4.71
CA LEU A 78 -2.45 5.29 5.23
C LEU A 78 -1.14 6.06 5.12
N VAL A 79 -0.83 6.59 3.94
CA VAL A 79 0.48 7.22 3.69
C VAL A 79 0.56 8.57 4.38
N LEU A 80 -0.40 9.46 4.13
CA LEU A 80 -0.37 10.82 4.66
C LEU A 80 -0.30 10.83 6.20
N PRO A 81 -1.12 10.04 6.94
CA PRO A 81 -1.01 9.98 8.40
C PRO A 81 0.33 9.43 8.90
N LEU A 82 1.00 8.54 8.16
CA LEU A 82 2.30 7.98 8.56
C LEU A 82 3.46 8.98 8.37
N PHE A 83 3.40 9.81 7.34
CA PHE A 83 4.48 10.73 6.97
C PHE A 83 4.31 12.16 7.51
N GLN A 84 3.14 12.51 8.05
CA GLN A 84 2.86 13.81 8.67
C GLN A 84 2.92 13.81 10.21
N VAL A 85 3.42 12.73 10.82
CA VAL A 85 3.62 12.65 12.29
C VAL A 85 4.74 13.58 12.76
#